data_AF-A0A1I1ZZQ0-F1
#
_entry.id   AF-A0A1I1ZZQ0-F1
#
_cell.length_a   1.000
_cell.length_b   1.000
_cell.length_c   1.000
_cell.angle_alpha   90.00
_cell.angle_beta   90.00
_cell.angle_gamma   90.00
#
_symmetry.space_group_name_H-M   'P 1'
#
loop_
_entity.id
_entity.type
_entity.pdbx_description
1 polymer ?
#
loop_
_entity_poly.entity_id
_entity_poly.type
_entity_poly.pdbx_seq_one_letter_code
_entity_poly.pdbx_strand_id
1 'polypeptide(L)' 'MRTNCTESRRKLVELLEAKVGSDRAREFLHTPNPVLGWQKPAEVLDGDHLNMMRVTVLVTSMGTTTVAAA' A
#
# COMPACT_ATOMS: atom_id res chain seq x y z
N MET A 1 -7.28 6.97 19.90
CA MET A 1 -7.67 6.30 18.65
C MET A 1 -6.87 6.74 17.41
N ARG A 2 -6.42 8.00 17.26
CA ARG A 2 -5.62 8.43 16.09
C ARG A 2 -4.22 7.80 15.96
N THR A 3 -3.57 7.47 17.09
CA THR A 3 -2.22 6.90 17.12
C THR A 3 -2.09 5.54 16.43
N ASN A 4 -3.11 4.68 16.54
CA ASN A 4 -3.09 3.36 15.93
C ASN A 4 -3.14 3.43 14.39
N CYS A 5 -3.81 4.44 13.83
CA CYS A 5 -3.94 4.59 12.37
C CYS A 5 -2.61 4.94 11.71
N THR A 6 -1.80 5.79 12.36
CA THR A 6 -0.47 6.17 11.86
C THR A 6 0.51 5.00 11.87
N GLU A 7 0.47 4.16 12.91
CA GLU A 7 1.29 2.95 12.96
C GLU A 7 0.87 1.92 11.91
N SER A 8 -0.44 1.69 11.73
CA SER A 8 -0.96 0.79 10.69
C SER A 8 -0.53 1.24 9.29
N ARG A 9 -0.57 2.54 9.00
CA ARG A 9 -0.06 3.10 7.74
C ARG A 9 1.42 2.80 7.55
N ARG A 10 2.26 3.04 8.57
CA ARG A 10 3.70 2.78 8.48
C ARG A 10 3.98 1.31 8.16
N LYS A 11 3.37 0.37 8.90
CA LYS A 11 3.55 -1.07 8.68
C LYS A 11 3.08 -1.52 7.29
N LEU A 12 2.02 -0.91 6.77
CA LEU A 12 1.54 -1.20 5.42
C LEU A 12 2.53 -0.73 4.35
N VAL A 13 3.14 0.44 4.52
CA VAL A 13 4.19 0.93 3.63
C VAL A 13 5.42 0.02 3.70
N GLU A 14 5.86 -0.37 4.90
CA GLU A 14 6.95 -1.34 5.08
C GLU A 14 6.67 -2.67 4.38
N LEU A 15 5.43 -3.19 4.48
CA LEU A 15 5.00 -4.40 3.77
C LEU A 15 5.05 -4.22 2.25
N LEU A 16 4.61 -3.07 1.74
CA LEU A 16 4.65 -2.76 0.31
C LEU A 16 6.11 -2.71 -0.18
N GLU A 17 6.98 -2.00 0.52
CA GLU A 17 8.40 -1.93 0.20
C GLU A 17 9.06 -3.31 0.22
N ALA A 18 8.73 -4.16 1.19
CA ALA A 18 9.21 -5.54 1.23
C ALA A 18 8.75 -6.40 0.04
N LYS A 19 7.58 -6.09 -0.54
CA LYS A 19 7.01 -6.85 -1.68
C LYS A 19 7.58 -6.44 -3.03
N VAL A 20 7.76 -5.13 -3.25
CA VAL A 20 8.07 -4.59 -4.59
C VAL A 20 9.34 -3.75 -4.66
N GLY A 21 10.02 -3.50 -3.54
CA GLY A 21 11.15 -2.58 -3.43
C GLY A 21 10.71 -1.12 -3.23
N SER A 22 11.58 -0.30 -2.63
CA SER A 22 11.23 1.07 -2.22
C SER A 22 10.85 1.98 -3.40
N ASP A 23 11.56 1.89 -4.53
CA ASP A 23 11.27 2.72 -5.71
C ASP A 23 9.87 2.42 -6.29
N ARG A 24 9.53 1.14 -6.46
CA ARG A 24 8.21 0.72 -6.96
C ARG A 24 7.11 0.96 -5.93
N ALA A 25 7.42 0.84 -4.64
CA ALA A 25 6.47 1.19 -3.58
C ALA A 25 6.13 2.69 -3.62
N ARG A 26 7.14 3.54 -3.79
CA ARG A 26 6.95 4.98 -3.97
C ARG A 26 6.13 5.29 -5.22
N GLU A 27 6.44 4.66 -6.35
CA GLU A 27 5.67 4.81 -7.59
C GLU A 27 4.21 4.40 -7.38
N PHE A 28 3.97 3.23 -6.77
CA PHE A 28 2.63 2.75 -6.46
C PHE A 28 1.84 3.73 -5.61
N LEU A 29 2.44 4.28 -4.54
CA LEU A 29 1.77 5.20 -3.61
C LEU A 29 1.34 6.51 -4.28
N HIS A 30 2.07 6.97 -5.31
CA HIS A 30 1.85 8.24 -5.99
C HIS A 30 1.19 8.12 -7.37
N THR A 31 0.94 6.90 -7.85
CA THR A 31 0.28 6.66 -9.14
C THR A 31 -1.20 6.36 -8.94
N PRO A 32 -2.12 7.05 -9.64
CA PRO A 32 -3.54 6.72 -9.68
C PRO A 32 -3.78 5.23 -9.98
N ASN A 33 -4.54 4.55 -9.11
CA ASN A 33 -4.80 3.12 -9.27
C ASN A 33 -6.26 2.85 -9.70
N PRO A 34 -6.51 2.09 -10.79
CA PRO A 34 -7.87 1.83 -11.27
C PRO A 34 -8.75 1.07 -10.27
N VAL A 35 -8.18 0.18 -9.44
CA VAL A 35 -8.92 -0.56 -8.39
C VAL A 35 -9.40 0.39 -7.27
N LEU A 36 -8.72 1.53 -7.12
CA LEU A 36 -9.09 2.59 -6.19
C LEU A 36 -9.90 3.70 -6.86
N GLY A 37 -10.44 3.48 -8.07
CA GLY A 37 -11.19 4.49 -8.81
C GLY A 37 -10.31 5.65 -9.30
N TRP A 38 -9.08 5.35 -9.71
CA TRP A 38 -8.06 6.31 -10.15
C TRP A 38 -7.60 7.30 -9.08
N GLN A 39 -7.74 6.93 -7.80
CA GLN A 39 -7.16 7.67 -6.68
C GLN A 39 -5.73 7.19 -6.41
N LYS A 40 -4.86 8.09 -5.91
CA LYS A 40 -3.52 7.68 -5.46
C LYS A 40 -3.64 6.91 -4.14
N PRO A 41 -2.97 5.77 -3.97
CA PRO A 41 -3.02 5.03 -2.71
C PRO A 41 -2.60 5.87 -1.49
N ALA A 42 -1.66 6.81 -1.64
CA ALA A 42 -1.28 7.71 -0.54
C ALA A 42 -2.44 8.60 -0.05
N GLU A 43 -3.26 9.12 -0.96
CA GLU A 43 -4.43 9.96 -0.65
C GLU A 43 -5.55 9.12 -0.02
N VAL A 44 -5.73 7.87 -0.49
CA VAL A 44 -6.69 6.93 0.10
C VAL A 44 -6.30 6.58 1.53
N LEU A 45 -5.00 6.40 1.81
CA LEU A 45 -4.49 6.11 3.15
C LEU A 45 -4.68 7.27 4.15
N ASP A 46 -4.85 8.51 3.68
CA ASP A 46 -5.15 9.67 4.53
C ASP A 46 -6.64 9.76 4.92
N GLY A 47 -7.49 8.88 4.36
CA GLY A 47 -8.91 8.78 4.66
C GLY A 47 -9.24 8.04 5.95
N ASP A 48 -10.42 7.41 5.98
CA ASP A 48 -10.90 6.64 7.12
C ASP A 48 -10.30 5.21 7.17
N HIS A 49 -10.70 4.46 8.20
CA HIS A 49 -10.25 3.08 8.37
C HIS A 49 -10.66 2.16 7.20
N LEU A 50 -11.79 2.42 6.56
CA LEU A 50 -12.26 1.61 5.42
C LEU A 50 -11.32 1.77 4.22
N ASN A 51 -10.89 3.00 3.96
CA ASN A 51 -9.92 3.28 2.91
C ASN A 51 -8.57 2.59 3.17
N MET A 52 -8.10 2.58 4.41
CA MET A 52 -6.89 1.84 4.80
C MET A 52 -7.05 0.33 4.57
N MET A 53 -8.22 -0.26 4.86
CA MET A 53 -8.48 -1.67 4.58
C MET A 53 -8.44 -1.98 3.08
N ARG A 54 -9.00 -1.10 2.23
CA ARG A 54 -8.98 -1.27 0.77
C ARG A 54 -7.55 -1.32 0.23
N VAL A 55 -6.69 -0.41 0.66
CA VAL A 55 -5.27 -0.39 0.25
C VAL A 55 -4.54 -1.60 0.82
N THR A 56 -4.85 -2.01 2.06
CA THR A 56 -4.27 -3.24 2.65
C THR A 56 -4.58 -4.46 1.80
N VAL A 57 -5.84 -4.68 1.41
CA VAL A 57 -6.25 -5.80 0.56
C VAL A 57 -5.54 -5.77 -0.79
N LEU A 58 -5.40 -4.59 -1.38
CA LEU A 58 -4.67 -4.44 -2.63
C LEU A 58 -3.20 -4.86 -2.47
N VAL A 59 -2.49 -4.34 -1.47
CA VAL A 59 -1.08 -4.68 -1.21
C VAL A 59 -0.89 -6.15 -0.84
N THR A 60 -1.80 -6.75 -0.08
CA THR A 60 -1.70 -8.18 0.26
C THR A 60 -1.98 -9.09 -0.93
N SER A 61 -2.87 -8.67 -1.85
CA SER A 61 -3.15 -9.39 -3.10
C SER A 61 -2.01 -9.30 -4.13
N MET A 62 -1.12 -8.31 -4.02
CA MET A 62 0.08 -8.25 -4.85
C MET A 62 0.97 -9.45 -4.55
N GLY A 63 1.30 -10.20 -5.60
CA GLY A 63 2.27 -11.30 -5.50
C GLY A 63 3.60 -10.82 -4.93
N THR A 64 4.34 -11.72 -4.28
CA THR A 64 5.73 -11.45 -3.93
C THR A 64 6.58 -11.69 -5.18
N THR A 65 7.41 -10.71 -5.56
CA THR A 65 8.49 -10.97 -6.52
C THR A 65 9.54 -11.81 -5.79
N THR A 66 9.29 -13.10 -5.67
CA THR A 66 10.21 -14.03 -5.01
C THR A 66 11.45 -14.19 -5.89
N VAL A 67 12.62 -13.92 -5.31
CA VAL A 67 13.93 -14.06 -5.94
C VAL A 67 14.36 -15.53 -6.08
N ALA A 68 13.50 -16.49 -5.75
CA ALA A 68 13.80 -17.93 -5.81
C ALA A 68 13.72 -18.55 -7.22
N ALA A 69 13.66 -17.73 -8.28
CA ALA A 69 13.67 -18.20 -9.66
C ALA A 69 14.66 -17.39 -10.51
N ALA A 70 15.95 -17.69 -10.36
CA ALA A 70 16.99 -17.59 -11.40
C ALA A 70 18.28 -18.24 -10.90
#